data_AF-A0A1G1MQJ7-F1
#
_entry.id   AF-A0A1G1MQJ7-F1
#
_cell.length_a   1.000
_cell.length_b   1.000
_cell.length_c   1.000
_cell.angle_alpha   90.00
_cell.angle_beta   90.00
_cell.angle_gamma   90.00
#
_symmetry.space_group_name_H-M   'P 1'
#
loop_
_entity.id
_entity.type
_entity.pdbx_description
1 polymer ?
#
loop_
_entity_poly.entity_id
_entity_poly.type
_entity_poly.pdbx_seq_one_letter_code
_entity_poly.pdbx_strand_id
1 'polypeptide(L)'
;MTIKTSVTLSFSVLLFILLPAFITQAQETKLSATLEKGIGQYKHENYDEALSTLKQARQEDPSSTLAAYYLGLDYKQLQDYKHAISHLKDAVTNTPKIIGALIELIDCLYQVGEYEEALKWVAEAEIEGIRPAQVAFLKGLILLRQNNNQEAIAAFTQAKQLDKFIEQQCDYQIGIAHLKAKEFNYAQEAFNQVIALEPLSSIARYANEYLDAIAKRDEAMRKWKLSAGMAWQYDDNVVLMPNDSSLAGDISDKEDSRLVYNANLEYNHKFSERFALKNQYLFYYAKQNDLGFFDTMSHSVLVQPNIYFKRSLLSFPATYTHTLVDERSYLSNPAANCIYNFMAGDVQMGQVFLKYGYRDFLWTPTTADENRDGNDLGGGLGWYLFFAHRKGFVNLRYEANKDWAKG
;
A
#
# COMPACT_ATOMS: atom_id res chain seq x y z
N MET A 1 20.07 107.14 49.00
CA MET A 1 19.46 106.91 50.32
C MET A 1 18.28 105.96 50.11
N THR A 2 18.33 104.83 50.81
CA THR A 2 17.72 103.51 50.61
C THR A 2 16.21 103.50 50.30
N ILE A 3 15.82 102.93 49.14
CA ILE A 3 14.45 102.54 48.83
C ILE A 3 14.27 101.06 49.23
N LYS A 4 13.27 100.79 50.06
CA LYS A 4 12.85 99.46 50.50
C LYS A 4 11.94 98.84 49.43
N THR A 5 12.24 97.62 49.01
CA THR A 5 11.31 96.74 48.29
C THR A 5 11.27 95.40 49.00
N SER A 6 10.12 95.10 49.60
CA SER A 6 9.82 93.86 50.31
C SER A 6 9.40 92.77 49.31
N VAL A 7 10.14 91.67 49.27
CA VAL A 7 9.76 90.44 48.55
C VAL A 7 9.06 89.53 49.55
N THR A 8 7.76 89.32 49.37
CA THR A 8 6.95 88.34 50.10
C THR A 8 7.12 86.96 49.44
N LEU A 9 7.81 86.04 50.12
CA LEU A 9 7.84 84.62 49.76
C LEU A 9 6.58 83.94 50.33
N SER A 10 5.69 83.42 49.47
CA SER A 10 4.59 82.56 49.90
C SER A 10 5.10 81.13 50.09
N PHE A 11 4.87 80.56 51.27
CA PHE A 11 5.16 79.17 51.58
C PHE A 11 3.88 78.35 51.32
N SER A 12 3.79 77.72 50.15
CA SER A 12 2.74 76.76 49.84
C SER A 12 3.08 75.42 50.47
N VAL A 13 2.44 75.07 51.59
CA VAL A 13 2.54 73.75 52.22
C VAL A 13 1.77 72.76 51.34
N LEU A 14 2.50 71.92 50.58
CA LEU A 14 1.92 70.78 49.87
C LEU A 14 1.63 69.66 50.87
N LEU A 15 0.34 69.39 51.08
CA LEU A 15 -0.17 68.28 51.87
C LEU A 15 0.03 66.97 51.08
N PHE A 16 1.06 66.19 51.41
CA PHE A 16 1.23 64.82 50.89
C PHE A 16 0.16 63.92 51.53
N ILE A 17 -0.91 63.66 50.79
CA ILE A 17 -1.86 62.58 51.12
C ILE A 17 -1.17 61.26 50.76
N LEU A 18 -0.80 60.50 51.79
CA LEU A 18 -0.36 59.12 51.70
C LEU A 18 -1.48 58.26 51.10
N LEU A 19 -1.39 57.94 49.81
CA LEU A 19 -2.10 56.80 49.21
C LEU A 19 -1.38 55.53 49.69
N PRO A 20 -2.09 54.55 50.31
CA PRO A 20 -1.48 53.27 50.60
C PRO A 20 -1.18 52.60 49.26
N ALA A 21 0.11 52.39 49.00
CA ALA A 21 0.58 51.52 47.94
C ALA A 21 0.02 50.12 48.21
N PHE A 22 -0.94 49.69 47.40
CA PHE A 22 -1.26 48.27 47.26
C PHE A 22 -0.02 47.59 46.69
N ILE A 23 0.82 47.07 47.59
CA ILE A 23 1.83 46.08 47.23
C ILE A 23 1.04 44.83 46.89
N THR A 24 0.80 44.60 45.60
CA THR A 24 0.40 43.28 45.10
C THR A 24 1.55 42.33 45.41
N GLN A 25 1.40 41.61 46.51
CA GLN A 25 2.26 40.51 46.87
C GLN A 25 2.11 39.47 45.75
N ALA A 26 3.13 39.35 44.89
CA ALA A 26 3.23 38.26 43.94
C ALA A 26 3.27 36.97 44.78
N GLN A 27 2.12 36.30 44.83
CA GLN A 27 1.94 35.10 45.63
C GLN A 27 2.69 33.98 44.90
N GLU A 28 3.89 33.64 45.36
CA GLU A 28 4.55 32.38 45.01
C GLU A 28 3.56 31.27 45.36
N THR A 29 2.92 30.71 44.33
CA THR A 29 1.89 29.69 44.49
C THR A 29 2.60 28.38 44.78
N LYS A 30 2.85 28.14 46.07
CA LYS A 30 3.34 26.85 46.54
C LYS A 30 2.36 25.77 46.08
N LEU A 31 2.86 24.79 45.32
CA LEU A 31 2.07 23.66 44.84
C LEU A 31 1.39 22.98 46.03
N SER A 32 0.15 22.51 45.85
CA SER A 32 -0.47 21.68 46.88
C SER A 32 0.32 20.37 47.02
N ALA A 33 0.41 19.84 48.24
CA ALA A 33 1.10 18.57 48.48
C ALA A 33 0.50 17.42 47.64
N THR A 34 -0.82 17.47 47.38
CA THR A 34 -1.54 16.55 46.50
C THR A 34 -1.04 16.65 45.07
N LEU A 35 -0.86 17.87 44.54
CA LEU A 35 -0.34 18.08 43.19
C LEU A 35 1.12 17.64 43.07
N GLU A 36 1.98 17.97 44.05
CA GLU A 36 3.38 17.50 44.07
C GLU A 36 3.46 15.97 44.07
N LYS A 37 2.63 15.30 44.87
CA LYS A 37 2.54 13.84 44.92
C LYS A 37 2.09 13.26 43.58
N GLY A 38 1.04 13.81 42.97
CA GLY A 38 0.52 13.35 41.67
C GLY A 38 1.55 13.50 40.55
N ILE A 39 2.26 14.64 40.51
CA ILE A 39 3.38 14.86 39.57
C ILE A 39 4.50 13.85 39.81
N GLY A 40 4.82 13.58 41.08
CA GLY A 40 5.80 12.57 41.47
C GLY A 40 5.43 11.19 40.94
N GLN A 41 4.18 10.76 41.14
CA GLN A 41 3.69 9.46 40.65
C GLN A 41 3.76 9.37 39.12
N TYR A 42 3.32 10.41 38.41
CA TYR A 42 3.43 10.49 36.94
C TYR A 42 4.87 10.32 36.45
N LYS A 43 5.82 11.01 37.09
CA LYS A 43 7.25 10.93 36.74
C LYS A 43 7.88 9.57 37.03
N HIS A 44 7.29 8.78 37.94
CA HIS A 44 7.69 7.40 38.22
C HIS A 44 6.87 6.38 37.41
N GLU A 45 6.11 6.84 36.41
CA GLU A 45 5.28 6.01 35.52
C GLU A 45 4.16 5.23 36.23
N ASN A 46 3.82 5.64 37.46
CA ASN A 46 2.70 5.09 38.24
C ASN A 46 1.39 5.79 37.82
N TYR A 47 0.98 5.59 36.56
CA TYR A 47 -0.09 6.37 35.93
C TYR A 47 -1.46 6.15 36.57
N ASP A 48 -1.79 4.94 37.04
CA ASP A 48 -3.08 4.70 37.69
C ASP A 48 -3.19 5.43 39.05
N GLU A 49 -2.13 5.41 39.86
CA GLU A 49 -2.09 6.16 41.13
C GLU A 49 -1.97 7.66 40.91
N ALA A 50 -1.23 8.08 39.89
CA ALA A 50 -1.15 9.46 39.46
C ALA A 50 -2.53 9.97 39.06
N LEU A 51 -3.32 9.19 38.33
CA LEU A 51 -4.65 9.59 37.86
C LEU A 51 -5.57 9.92 39.02
N SER A 52 -5.63 9.04 40.03
CA SER A 52 -6.43 9.28 41.23
C SER A 52 -5.97 10.54 41.97
N THR A 53 -4.66 10.72 42.12
CA THR A 53 -4.09 11.83 42.90
C THR A 53 -4.19 13.16 42.15
N LEU A 54 -4.00 13.18 40.84
CA LEU A 54 -4.12 14.35 39.97
C LEU A 54 -5.58 14.76 39.79
N LYS A 55 -6.53 13.81 39.76
CA LYS A 55 -7.97 14.11 39.86
C LYS A 55 -8.30 14.84 41.15
N GLN A 56 -7.78 14.36 42.28
CA GLN A 56 -7.95 15.03 43.56
C GLN A 56 -7.32 16.43 43.55
N ALA A 57 -6.10 16.59 43.04
CA ALA A 57 -5.44 17.88 42.92
C ALA A 57 -6.25 18.87 42.05
N ARG A 58 -6.86 18.39 40.96
CA ARG A 58 -7.73 19.20 40.09
C ARG A 58 -9.08 19.55 40.75
N GLN A 59 -9.58 18.74 41.68
CA GLN A 59 -10.76 19.05 42.48
C GLN A 59 -10.46 20.08 43.58
N GLU A 60 -9.27 20.00 44.21
CA GLU A 60 -8.80 20.95 45.21
C GLU A 60 -8.57 22.35 44.63
N ASP A 61 -8.01 22.41 43.42
CA ASP A 61 -7.83 23.65 42.66
C ASP A 61 -8.25 23.47 41.18
N PRO A 62 -9.53 23.72 40.86
CA PRO A 62 -10.04 23.68 39.50
C PRO A 62 -9.41 24.72 38.56
N SER A 63 -8.75 25.75 39.10
CA SER A 63 -8.10 26.80 38.29
C SER A 63 -6.66 26.44 37.93
N SER A 64 -6.04 25.48 38.62
CA SER A 64 -4.65 25.07 38.42
C SER A 64 -4.41 24.49 37.04
N THR A 65 -3.86 25.29 36.13
CA THR A 65 -3.46 24.86 34.78
C THR A 65 -2.41 23.76 34.83
N LEU A 66 -1.56 23.76 35.86
CA LEU A 66 -0.56 22.73 36.07
C LEU A 66 -1.17 21.38 36.46
N ALA A 67 -2.18 21.36 37.34
CA ALA A 67 -2.94 20.14 37.62
C ALA A 67 -3.65 19.63 36.37
N ALA A 68 -4.24 20.52 35.57
CA ALA A 68 -4.83 20.17 34.28
C ALA A 68 -3.80 19.57 33.31
N TYR A 69 -2.62 20.18 33.18
CA TYR A 69 -1.57 19.68 32.29
C TYR A 69 -1.12 18.26 32.64
N TYR A 70 -0.76 18.02 33.90
CA TYR A 70 -0.31 16.69 34.32
C TYR A 70 -1.44 15.66 34.28
N LEU A 71 -2.67 16.04 34.64
CA LEU A 71 -3.82 15.14 34.50
C LEU A 71 -4.07 14.79 33.02
N GLY A 72 -3.94 15.74 32.12
CA GLY A 72 -4.05 15.52 30.67
C GLY A 72 -2.94 14.62 30.12
N LEU A 73 -1.70 14.83 30.56
CA LEU A 73 -0.56 13.95 30.24
C LEU A 73 -0.78 12.51 30.74
N ASP A 74 -1.33 12.36 31.94
CA ASP A 74 -1.57 11.07 32.56
C ASP A 74 -2.66 10.28 31.82
N TYR A 75 -3.77 10.94 31.47
CA TYR A 75 -4.77 10.37 30.57
C TYR A 75 -4.20 9.98 29.21
N LYS A 76 -3.29 10.78 28.64
CA LYS A 76 -2.60 10.45 27.39
C LYS A 76 -1.78 9.17 27.52
N GLN A 77 -1.02 8.99 28.62
CA GLN A 77 -0.24 7.77 28.85
C GLN A 77 -1.13 6.54 29.01
N LEU A 78 -2.30 6.72 29.63
CA LEU A 78 -3.35 5.70 29.71
C LEU A 78 -4.16 5.52 28.42
N GLN A 79 -3.76 6.18 27.32
CA GLN A 79 -4.41 6.16 26.01
C GLN A 79 -5.88 6.64 25.99
N ASP A 80 -6.31 7.35 27.04
CA ASP A 80 -7.62 8.01 27.09
C ASP A 80 -7.50 9.44 26.54
N TYR A 81 -7.29 9.51 25.22
CA TYR A 81 -7.05 10.78 24.52
C TYR A 81 -8.24 11.75 24.64
N LYS A 82 -9.48 11.26 24.79
CA LYS A 82 -10.66 12.13 24.89
C LYS A 82 -10.65 12.94 26.19
N HIS A 83 -10.37 12.31 27.32
CA HIS A 83 -10.23 13.04 28.58
C HIS A 83 -8.95 13.88 28.61
N ALA A 84 -7.86 13.39 28.00
CA ALA A 84 -6.63 14.16 27.85
C ALA A 84 -6.87 15.51 27.15
N ILE A 85 -7.60 15.52 26.03
CA ILE A 85 -7.92 16.73 25.26
C ILE A 85 -8.58 17.80 26.14
N SER A 86 -9.57 17.44 26.96
CA SER A 86 -10.27 18.41 27.82
C SER A 86 -9.30 19.10 28.79
N HIS A 87 -8.44 18.33 29.45
CA HIS A 87 -7.52 18.86 30.45
C HIS A 87 -6.32 19.59 29.82
N LEU A 88 -5.81 19.12 28.68
CA LEU A 88 -4.75 19.80 27.93
C LEU A 88 -5.26 21.11 27.33
N LYS A 89 -6.53 21.17 26.89
CA LYS A 89 -7.18 22.40 26.43
C LYS A 89 -7.25 23.43 27.55
N ASP A 90 -7.70 23.03 28.75
CA ASP A 90 -7.67 23.91 29.93
C ASP A 90 -6.26 24.45 30.22
N ALA A 91 -5.23 23.62 30.07
CA ALA A 91 -3.84 24.02 30.33
C ALA A 91 -3.31 25.06 29.31
N VAL A 92 -3.78 25.04 28.06
CA VAL A 92 -3.36 26.02 27.03
C VAL A 92 -4.23 27.28 27.00
N THR A 93 -5.48 27.21 27.46
CA THR A 93 -6.41 28.35 27.44
C THR A 93 -6.41 29.16 28.73
N ASN A 94 -6.33 28.51 29.89
CA ASN A 94 -6.50 29.19 31.17
C ASN A 94 -5.19 29.82 31.64
N THR A 95 -5.29 30.80 32.54
CA THR A 95 -4.14 31.55 33.05
C THR A 95 -3.69 30.98 34.40
N PRO A 96 -2.39 30.67 34.59
CA PRO A 96 -1.28 30.86 33.64
C PRO A 96 -1.22 29.76 32.57
N LYS A 97 -1.02 30.16 31.30
CA LYS A 97 -0.97 29.22 30.17
C LYS A 97 0.27 28.33 30.24
N ILE A 98 0.10 27.05 29.96
CA ILE A 98 1.20 26.09 29.80
C ILE A 98 1.39 25.84 28.31
N ILE A 99 2.24 26.64 27.68
CA ILE A 99 2.45 26.62 26.24
C ILE A 99 2.98 25.24 25.77
N GLY A 100 3.78 24.56 26.61
CA GLY A 100 4.26 23.20 26.34
C GLY A 100 3.15 22.15 26.20
N ALA A 101 1.92 22.42 26.65
CA ALA A 101 0.78 21.53 26.49
C ALA A 101 0.20 21.53 25.07
N LEU A 102 0.53 22.52 24.22
CA LEU A 102 0.03 22.62 22.85
C LEU A 102 0.37 21.38 22.02
N ILE A 103 1.61 20.90 22.10
CA ILE A 103 2.08 19.74 21.33
C ILE A 103 1.31 18.48 21.74
N GLU A 104 1.11 18.31 23.05
CA GLU A 104 0.38 17.18 23.61
C GLU A 104 -1.10 17.21 23.19
N LEU A 105 -1.70 18.41 23.16
CA LEU A 105 -3.06 18.61 22.70
C LEU A 105 -3.21 18.26 21.21
N ILE A 106 -2.29 18.76 20.35
CA ILE A 106 -2.28 18.48 18.92
C ILE A 106 -2.16 16.97 18.66
N ASP A 107 -1.25 16.28 19.36
CA ASP A 107 -1.08 14.84 19.24
C ASP A 107 -2.35 14.09 19.68
N CYS A 108 -2.94 14.43 20.84
CA CYS A 108 -4.19 13.80 21.28
C CYS A 108 -5.35 14.01 20.28
N LEU A 109 -5.49 15.22 19.72
CA LEU A 109 -6.50 15.51 18.69
C LEU A 109 -6.25 14.69 17.42
N TYR A 110 -4.99 14.53 17.02
CA TYR A 110 -4.61 13.65 15.93
C TYR A 110 -5.00 12.18 16.19
N GLN A 111 -4.76 11.66 17.39
CA GLN A 111 -5.11 10.27 17.75
C GLN A 111 -6.62 10.02 17.74
N VAL A 112 -7.44 11.01 18.12
CA VAL A 112 -8.91 10.90 18.12
C VAL A 112 -9.51 11.17 16.73
N GLY A 113 -8.74 11.74 15.81
CA GLY A 113 -9.18 12.06 14.44
C GLY A 113 -9.82 13.43 14.28
N GLU A 114 -9.71 14.31 15.28
CA GLU A 114 -10.24 15.68 15.28
C GLU A 114 -9.28 16.63 14.55
N TYR A 115 -9.03 16.34 13.27
CA TYR A 115 -7.98 16.96 12.46
C TYR A 115 -8.15 18.48 12.25
N GLU A 116 -9.40 18.95 12.11
CA GLU A 116 -9.67 20.38 11.91
C GLU A 116 -9.35 21.21 13.15
N GLU A 117 -9.67 20.69 14.35
CA GLU A 117 -9.29 21.35 15.60
C GLU A 117 -7.77 21.25 15.82
N ALA A 118 -7.16 20.11 15.50
CA ALA A 118 -5.71 19.94 15.58
C ALA A 118 -4.96 21.00 14.76
N LEU A 119 -5.42 21.30 13.53
CA LEU A 119 -4.81 22.32 12.67
C LEU A 119 -4.94 23.75 13.23
N LYS A 120 -6.00 24.06 13.98
CA LYS A 120 -6.11 25.35 14.68
C LYS A 120 -5.03 25.48 15.75
N TRP A 121 -4.83 24.44 16.55
CA TRP A 121 -3.78 24.44 17.58
C TRP A 121 -2.37 24.37 16.99
N VAL A 122 -2.19 23.73 15.83
CA VAL A 122 -0.93 23.81 15.07
C VAL A 122 -0.62 25.26 14.70
N ALA A 123 -1.59 26.02 14.18
CA ALA A 123 -1.37 27.42 13.82
C ALA A 123 -0.95 28.27 15.04
N GLU A 124 -1.59 28.06 16.20
CA GLU A 124 -1.18 28.72 17.45
C GLU A 124 0.25 28.32 17.87
N ALA A 125 0.59 27.03 17.78
CA ALA A 125 1.94 26.55 18.12
C ALA A 125 3.03 27.08 17.16
N GLU A 126 2.68 27.28 15.88
CA GLU A 126 3.54 27.92 14.87
C GLU A 126 3.76 29.41 15.21
N ILE A 127 2.72 30.14 15.61
CA ILE A 127 2.80 31.56 16.02
C ILE A 127 3.69 31.72 17.27
N GLU A 128 3.53 30.84 18.26
CA GLU A 128 4.29 30.86 19.52
C GLU A 128 5.71 30.27 19.36
N GLY A 129 6.05 29.69 18.20
CA GLY A 129 7.39 29.15 17.90
C GLY A 129 7.77 27.90 18.71
N ILE A 130 6.79 27.09 19.10
CA ILE A 130 6.98 26.01 20.07
C ILE A 130 7.42 24.72 19.39
N ARG A 131 8.68 24.31 19.62
CA ARG A 131 9.31 23.13 19.00
C ARG A 131 8.95 23.00 17.51
N PRO A 132 9.41 23.94 16.67
CA PRO A 132 8.90 24.14 15.32
C PRO A 132 9.04 22.88 14.44
N ALA A 133 10.09 22.09 14.62
CA ALA A 133 10.26 20.82 13.90
C ALA A 133 9.16 19.79 14.25
N GLN A 134 8.84 19.64 15.55
CA GLN A 134 7.82 18.70 16.03
C GLN A 134 6.42 19.14 15.58
N VAL A 135 6.13 20.44 15.61
CA VAL A 135 4.84 20.98 15.13
C VAL A 135 4.69 20.77 13.62
N ALA A 136 5.71 21.05 12.82
CA ALA A 136 5.70 20.78 11.39
C ALA A 136 5.51 19.29 11.08
N PHE A 137 6.12 18.41 11.86
CA PHE A 137 5.93 16.96 11.73
C PHE A 137 4.49 16.53 12.04
N LEU A 138 3.90 17.01 13.14
CA LEU A 138 2.50 16.73 13.50
C LEU A 138 1.52 17.27 12.44
N LYS A 139 1.77 18.49 11.92
CA LYS A 139 1.02 19.06 10.80
C LYS A 139 1.02 18.14 9.59
N GLY A 140 2.20 17.62 9.22
CA GLY A 140 2.34 16.65 8.14
C GLY A 140 1.51 15.39 8.36
N LEU A 141 1.53 14.83 9.59
CA LEU A 141 0.73 13.65 9.93
C LEU A 141 -0.77 13.90 9.79
N ILE A 142 -1.26 15.06 10.26
CA ILE A 142 -2.66 15.47 10.19
C ILE A 142 -3.11 15.62 8.72
N LEU A 143 -2.34 16.36 7.92
CA LEU A 143 -2.62 16.57 6.49
C LEU A 143 -2.62 15.25 5.70
N LEU A 144 -1.70 14.33 6.04
CA LEU A 144 -1.64 13.00 5.43
C LEU A 144 -2.87 12.15 5.75
N ARG A 145 -3.46 12.31 6.95
CA ARG A 145 -4.73 11.65 7.31
C ARG A 145 -5.93 12.23 6.56
N GLN A 146 -5.91 13.53 6.28
CA GLN A 146 -6.91 14.20 5.43
C GLN A 146 -6.72 13.93 3.92
N ASN A 147 -5.70 13.16 3.52
CA ASN A 147 -5.30 12.91 2.13
C ASN A 147 -4.80 14.16 1.37
N ASN A 148 -4.42 15.22 2.09
CA ASN A 148 -3.75 16.39 1.54
C ASN A 148 -2.24 16.08 1.38
N ASN A 149 -1.92 15.14 0.48
CA ASN A 149 -0.59 14.53 0.40
C ASN A 149 0.52 15.55 0.08
N GLN A 150 0.26 16.52 -0.80
CA GLN A 150 1.27 17.51 -1.21
C GLN A 150 1.61 18.49 -0.07
N GLU A 151 0.61 18.96 0.67
CA GLU A 151 0.84 19.81 1.84
C GLU A 151 1.51 19.03 2.98
N ALA A 152 1.18 17.74 3.14
CA ALA A 152 1.87 16.87 4.09
C ALA A 152 3.37 16.73 3.75
N ILE A 153 3.72 16.51 2.47
CA ILE A 153 5.12 16.45 2.01
C ILE A 153 5.85 17.75 2.34
N ALA A 154 5.22 18.90 2.10
CA ALA A 154 5.81 20.20 2.42
C ALA A 154 6.08 20.35 3.93
N ALA A 155 5.12 19.96 4.78
CA ALA A 155 5.26 20.02 6.23
C ALA A 155 6.36 19.08 6.77
N PHE A 156 6.45 17.84 6.27
CA PHE A 156 7.55 16.93 6.62
C PHE A 156 8.90 17.42 6.12
N THR A 157 8.94 18.04 4.93
CA THR A 157 10.16 18.64 4.37
C THR A 157 10.65 19.80 5.24
N GLN A 158 9.73 20.64 5.71
CA GLN A 158 10.05 21.69 6.68
C GLN A 158 10.56 21.10 8.00
N ALA A 159 9.91 20.05 8.53
CA ALA A 159 10.32 19.40 9.77
C ALA A 159 11.78 18.89 9.72
N LYS A 160 12.18 18.19 8.65
CA LYS A 160 13.57 17.70 8.48
C LYS A 160 14.61 18.79 8.19
N GLN A 161 14.17 19.96 7.72
CA GLN A 161 15.05 21.12 7.59
C GLN A 161 15.32 21.78 8.95
N LEU A 162 14.33 21.76 9.84
CA LEU A 162 14.41 22.34 11.18
C LEU A 162 15.16 21.44 12.17
N ASP A 163 15.00 20.12 12.06
CA ASP A 163 15.69 19.14 12.88
C ASP A 163 16.17 17.96 12.05
N LYS A 164 17.50 17.79 12.01
CA LYS A 164 18.15 16.72 11.26
C LYS A 164 18.08 15.36 11.95
N PHE A 165 17.83 15.31 13.26
CA PHE A 165 17.68 14.05 13.98
C PHE A 165 16.40 13.30 13.61
N ILE A 166 15.40 14.01 13.08
CA ILE A 166 14.14 13.41 12.62
C ILE A 166 14.09 13.18 11.10
N GLU A 167 15.21 13.40 10.39
CA GLU A 167 15.26 13.34 8.92
C GLU A 167 14.80 11.98 8.39
N GLN A 168 15.24 10.88 9.02
CA GLN A 168 14.82 9.54 8.61
C GLN A 168 13.30 9.32 8.78
N GLN A 169 12.72 9.77 9.89
CA GLN A 169 11.27 9.69 10.13
C GLN A 169 10.50 10.53 9.12
N CYS A 170 10.97 11.73 8.81
CA CYS A 170 10.36 12.62 7.82
C CYS A 170 10.38 12.00 6.42
N ASP A 171 11.53 11.51 5.96
CA ASP A 171 11.65 10.89 4.63
C ASP A 171 10.77 9.65 4.48
N TYR A 172 10.61 8.88 5.57
CA TYR A 172 9.67 7.77 5.60
C TYR A 172 8.23 8.25 5.40
N GLN A 173 7.78 9.28 6.11
CA GLN A 173 6.43 9.82 5.94
C GLN A 173 6.23 10.47 4.57
N ILE A 174 7.27 11.09 3.98
CA ILE A 174 7.25 11.62 2.61
C ILE A 174 7.04 10.47 1.61
N GLY A 175 7.75 9.36 1.76
CA GLY A 175 7.55 8.15 0.94
C GLY A 175 6.11 7.62 1.02
N ILE A 176 5.52 7.58 2.22
CA ILE A 176 4.12 7.20 2.43
C ILE A 176 3.16 8.20 1.75
N ALA A 177 3.45 9.49 1.79
CA ALA A 177 2.64 10.52 1.14
C ALA A 177 2.65 10.39 -0.39
N HIS A 178 3.82 10.17 -1.00
CA HIS A 178 3.93 9.88 -2.43
C HIS A 178 3.22 8.58 -2.81
N LEU A 179 3.30 7.53 -1.98
CA LEU A 179 2.53 6.30 -2.20
C LEU A 179 1.02 6.55 -2.22
N LYS A 180 0.49 7.33 -1.27
CA LYS A 180 -0.93 7.73 -1.25
C LYS A 180 -1.32 8.55 -2.48
N ALA A 181 -0.42 9.39 -2.97
CA ALA A 181 -0.59 10.14 -4.20
C ALA A 181 -0.43 9.30 -5.49
N LYS A 182 -0.06 8.00 -5.37
CA LYS A 182 0.28 7.10 -6.48
C LYS A 182 1.50 7.55 -7.30
N GLU A 183 2.37 8.32 -6.66
CA GLU A 183 3.61 8.86 -7.20
C GLU A 183 4.76 7.87 -6.90
N PHE A 184 4.70 6.68 -7.49
CA PHE A 184 5.55 5.54 -7.11
C PHE A 184 7.05 5.79 -7.26
N ASN A 185 7.48 6.55 -8.27
CA ASN A 185 8.90 6.86 -8.47
C ASN A 185 9.44 7.73 -7.32
N TYR A 186 8.72 8.79 -6.95
CA TYR A 186 9.11 9.65 -5.82
C TYR A 186 9.03 8.92 -4.48
N ALA A 187 8.06 8.01 -4.31
CA ALA A 187 8.02 7.14 -3.15
C ALA A 187 9.27 6.25 -3.05
N GLN A 188 9.72 5.65 -4.16
CA GLN A 188 10.95 4.86 -4.20
C GLN A 188 12.18 5.69 -3.81
N GLU A 189 12.31 6.90 -4.36
CA GLU A 189 13.40 7.81 -4.03
C GLU A 189 13.44 8.13 -2.53
N ALA A 190 12.29 8.47 -1.94
CA ALA A 190 12.19 8.76 -0.51
C ALA A 190 12.54 7.54 0.36
N PHE A 191 12.03 6.34 0.04
CA PHE A 191 12.37 5.13 0.80
C PHE A 191 13.85 4.73 0.66
N ASN A 192 14.46 4.95 -0.50
CA ASN A 192 15.90 4.74 -0.67
C ASN A 192 16.71 5.71 0.21
N GLN A 193 16.27 6.96 0.35
CA GLN A 193 16.90 7.92 1.27
C GLN A 193 16.79 7.45 2.73
N VAL A 194 15.62 6.97 3.15
CA VAL A 194 15.41 6.38 4.48
C VAL A 194 16.43 5.27 4.78
N ILE A 195 16.62 4.35 3.83
CA ILE A 195 17.55 3.23 3.97
C ILE A 195 19.00 3.73 3.99
N ALA A 196 19.34 4.73 3.18
CA ALA A 196 20.69 5.28 3.12
C ALA A 196 21.12 5.98 4.43
N LEU A 197 20.18 6.60 5.16
CA LEU A 197 20.45 7.30 6.41
C LEU A 197 20.82 6.33 7.55
N GLU A 198 19.95 5.35 7.85
CA GLU A 198 20.23 4.31 8.85
C GLU A 198 19.75 2.94 8.36
N PRO A 199 20.60 2.16 7.67
CA PRO A 199 20.19 0.91 7.02
C PRO A 199 19.66 -0.17 7.97
N LEU A 200 20.09 -0.14 9.24
CA LEU A 200 19.75 -1.15 10.25
C LEU A 200 18.55 -0.76 11.14
N SER A 201 17.92 0.40 10.87
CA SER A 201 16.77 0.85 11.66
C SER A 201 15.50 0.07 11.31
N SER A 202 14.55 0.02 12.25
CA SER A 202 13.23 -0.57 12.00
C SER A 202 12.48 0.17 10.90
N ILE A 203 12.67 1.49 10.77
CA ILE A 203 12.10 2.34 9.72
C ILE A 203 12.65 1.94 8.34
N ALA A 204 13.97 1.68 8.23
CA ALA A 204 14.58 1.19 6.99
C ALA A 204 14.05 -0.19 6.59
N ARG A 205 13.79 -1.09 7.56
CA ARG A 205 13.13 -2.37 7.29
C ARG A 205 11.73 -2.18 6.70
N TYR A 206 10.91 -1.30 7.28
CA TYR A 206 9.59 -0.98 6.73
C TYR A 206 9.68 -0.34 5.34
N ALA A 207 10.65 0.56 5.11
CA ALA A 207 10.89 1.16 3.80
C ALA A 207 11.20 0.10 2.72
N ASN A 208 12.00 -0.92 3.06
CA ASN A 208 12.26 -2.05 2.15
C ASN A 208 10.97 -2.83 1.81
N GLU A 209 10.08 -3.08 2.77
CA GLU A 209 8.80 -3.74 2.51
C GLU A 209 7.94 -2.96 1.51
N TYR A 210 7.96 -1.61 1.58
CA TYR A 210 7.30 -0.77 0.59
C TYR A 210 7.97 -0.84 -0.79
N LEU A 211 9.30 -0.80 -0.85
CA LEU A 211 10.05 -0.93 -2.11
C LEU A 211 9.76 -2.27 -2.80
N ASP A 212 9.74 -3.37 -2.05
CA ASP A 212 9.39 -4.71 -2.56
C ASP A 212 7.96 -4.73 -3.12
N ALA A 213 7.01 -4.09 -2.44
CA ALA A 213 5.64 -3.99 -2.90
C ALA A 213 5.52 -3.17 -4.21
N ILE A 214 6.25 -2.06 -4.32
CA ILE A 214 6.29 -1.26 -5.56
C ILE A 214 6.95 -2.06 -6.68
N ALA A 215 8.06 -2.75 -6.43
CA ALA A 215 8.75 -3.56 -7.43
C ALA A 215 7.85 -4.67 -8.00
N LYS A 216 7.14 -5.41 -7.13
CA LYS A 216 6.16 -6.43 -7.54
C LYS A 216 5.01 -5.84 -8.34
N ARG A 217 4.53 -4.66 -7.97
CA ARG A 217 3.53 -3.91 -8.76
C ARG A 217 4.07 -3.58 -10.13
N ASP A 218 5.27 -3.02 -10.22
CA ASP A 218 5.86 -2.59 -11.48
C ASP A 218 6.11 -3.78 -12.41
N GLU A 219 6.59 -4.91 -11.87
CA GLU A 219 6.70 -6.17 -12.60
C GLU A 219 5.34 -6.66 -13.12
N ALA A 220 4.30 -6.65 -12.28
CA ALA A 220 2.95 -7.04 -12.67
C ALA A 220 2.34 -6.12 -13.74
N MET A 221 2.69 -4.83 -13.71
CA MET A 221 2.21 -3.79 -14.62
C MET A 221 3.06 -3.63 -15.89
N ARG A 222 4.18 -4.35 -16.01
CA ARG A 222 4.99 -4.33 -17.25
C ARG A 222 4.13 -4.73 -18.43
N LYS A 223 4.04 -3.82 -19.40
CA LYS A 223 3.29 -4.04 -20.63
C LYS A 223 3.88 -5.19 -21.41
N TRP A 224 5.19 -5.22 -21.57
CA TRP A 224 5.90 -6.27 -22.29
C TRP A 224 6.53 -7.28 -21.35
N LYS A 225 6.33 -8.56 -21.64
CA LYS A 225 7.08 -9.66 -21.03
C LYS A 225 7.60 -10.55 -22.15
N LEU A 226 8.90 -10.82 -22.11
CA LEU A 226 9.57 -11.69 -23.07
C LEU A 226 10.23 -12.83 -22.29
N SER A 227 10.07 -14.05 -22.78
CA SER A 227 10.76 -15.23 -22.27
C SER A 227 11.16 -16.13 -23.43
N ALA A 228 12.31 -16.77 -23.32
CA ALA A 228 12.76 -17.77 -24.27
C ALA A 228 13.41 -18.93 -23.51
N GLY A 229 13.32 -20.12 -24.06
CA GLY A 229 13.83 -21.34 -23.45
C GLY A 229 14.34 -22.31 -24.50
N MET A 230 15.25 -23.17 -24.05
CA MET A 230 15.77 -24.30 -24.81
C MET A 230 15.78 -25.51 -23.88
N ALA A 231 15.30 -26.64 -24.36
CA ALA A 231 15.31 -27.91 -23.64
C ALA A 231 15.79 -29.02 -24.56
N TRP A 232 16.57 -29.95 -24.02
CA TRP A 232 16.86 -31.24 -24.66
C TRP A 232 15.98 -32.30 -24.00
N GLN A 233 15.33 -33.12 -24.81
CA GLN A 233 14.46 -34.20 -24.37
C GLN A 233 14.90 -35.49 -25.05
N TYR A 234 14.83 -36.59 -24.32
CA TYR A 234 15.15 -37.92 -24.80
C TYR A 234 13.94 -38.81 -24.56
N ASP A 235 13.54 -39.55 -25.57
CA ASP A 235 12.45 -40.50 -25.54
C ASP A 235 12.97 -41.85 -26.03
N ASP A 236 12.84 -42.87 -25.20
CA ASP A 236 13.29 -44.22 -25.51
C ASP A 236 12.23 -45.05 -26.26
N ASN A 237 11.02 -44.51 -26.48
CA ASN A 237 9.88 -45.21 -27.07
C ASN A 237 9.01 -44.32 -27.97
N VAL A 238 9.60 -43.77 -29.04
CA VAL A 238 8.89 -42.85 -29.93
C VAL A 238 7.78 -43.56 -30.73
N VAL A 239 6.52 -43.16 -30.56
CA VAL A 239 5.40 -43.69 -31.36
C VAL A 239 5.45 -43.06 -32.77
N LEU A 240 5.75 -43.88 -33.79
CA LEU A 240 6.00 -43.42 -35.16
C LEU A 240 4.77 -43.33 -36.07
N MET A 241 3.67 -44.02 -35.74
CA MET A 241 2.43 -44.01 -36.54
C MET A 241 1.20 -44.16 -35.64
N PRO A 242 0.13 -43.37 -35.84
CA PRO A 242 -1.18 -43.71 -35.29
C PRO A 242 -1.74 -44.89 -36.09
N ASN A 243 -1.97 -46.03 -35.42
CA ASN A 243 -2.63 -47.21 -36.00
C ASN A 243 -3.94 -47.45 -35.25
N ASP A 244 -4.99 -47.93 -35.93
CA ASP A 244 -6.36 -48.13 -35.39
C ASP A 244 -6.47 -49.24 -34.32
N SER A 245 -5.35 -49.85 -33.92
CA SER A 245 -5.31 -50.87 -32.90
C SER A 245 -5.31 -50.24 -31.51
N SER A 246 -6.45 -50.33 -30.84
CA SER A 246 -6.76 -49.83 -29.48
C SER A 246 -6.02 -50.53 -28.34
N LEU A 247 -4.84 -51.09 -28.58
CA LEU A 247 -3.99 -51.71 -27.57
C LEU A 247 -2.55 -51.30 -27.82
N ALA A 248 -1.81 -51.02 -26.74
CA ALA A 248 -0.38 -50.71 -26.71
C ALA A 248 0.45 -51.75 -27.48
N GLY A 249 0.54 -51.58 -28.80
CA GLY A 249 0.97 -52.62 -29.74
C GLY A 249 2.31 -52.35 -30.41
N ASP A 250 2.75 -51.10 -30.53
CA ASP A 250 4.02 -50.77 -31.19
C ASP A 250 4.86 -49.87 -30.27
N ILE A 251 5.50 -50.50 -29.29
CA ILE A 251 6.76 -49.95 -28.76
C ILE A 251 7.73 -49.99 -29.94
N SER A 252 8.15 -48.84 -30.43
CA SER A 252 8.94 -48.78 -31.66
C SER A 252 10.37 -49.30 -31.50
N ASP A 253 10.83 -49.50 -30.25
CA ASP A 253 12.23 -49.73 -29.85
C ASP A 253 13.19 -48.70 -30.47
N LYS A 254 12.68 -47.51 -30.79
CA LYS A 254 13.47 -46.40 -31.32
C LYS A 254 13.59 -45.31 -30.29
N GLU A 255 14.84 -45.03 -30.00
CA GLU A 255 15.28 -43.88 -29.23
C GLU A 255 15.36 -42.68 -30.18
N ASP A 256 14.87 -41.53 -29.73
CA ASP A 256 15.17 -40.25 -30.37
C ASP A 256 15.40 -39.21 -29.29
N SER A 257 16.13 -38.17 -29.66
CA SER A 257 16.24 -36.98 -28.85
C SER A 257 15.81 -35.76 -29.63
N ARG A 258 15.22 -34.80 -28.93
CA ARG A 258 14.79 -33.54 -29.53
C ARG A 258 15.30 -32.34 -28.79
N LEU A 259 15.62 -31.31 -29.57
CA LEU A 259 15.85 -29.97 -29.08
C LEU A 259 14.57 -29.16 -29.24
N VAL A 260 14.06 -28.66 -28.12
CA VAL A 260 12.86 -27.84 -28.04
C VAL A 260 13.26 -26.41 -27.76
N TYR A 261 12.83 -25.49 -28.60
CA TYR A 261 12.96 -24.05 -28.42
C TYR A 261 11.58 -23.47 -28.20
N ASN A 262 11.46 -22.58 -27.22
CA ASN A 262 10.24 -21.81 -26.99
C ASN A 262 10.58 -20.33 -26.88
N ALA A 263 9.73 -19.48 -27.45
CA ALA A 263 9.78 -18.04 -27.22
C ALA A 263 8.36 -17.52 -26.99
N ASN A 264 8.18 -16.70 -25.96
CA ASN A 264 6.89 -16.15 -25.56
C ASN A 264 7.01 -14.64 -25.38
N LEU A 265 6.24 -13.91 -26.17
CA LEU A 265 6.11 -12.47 -26.14
C LEU A 265 4.69 -12.10 -25.71
N GLU A 266 4.55 -11.45 -24.56
CA GLU A 266 3.28 -11.01 -24.01
C GLU A 266 3.21 -9.48 -23.96
N TYR A 267 2.10 -8.92 -24.45
CA TYR A 267 1.75 -7.51 -24.35
C TYR A 267 0.44 -7.33 -23.58
N ASN A 268 0.52 -6.77 -22.38
CA ASN A 268 -0.62 -6.41 -21.56
C ASN A 268 -0.86 -4.91 -21.59
N HIS A 269 -2.09 -4.51 -21.86
CA HIS A 269 -2.49 -3.11 -21.82
C HIS A 269 -3.80 -2.96 -21.06
N LYS A 270 -3.77 -2.18 -19.97
CA LYS A 270 -4.98 -1.83 -19.20
C LYS A 270 -5.44 -0.44 -19.66
N PHE A 271 -6.55 -0.39 -20.40
CA PHE A 271 -7.13 0.85 -20.92
C PHE A 271 -7.90 1.62 -19.85
N SER A 272 -8.52 0.89 -18.91
CA SER A 272 -9.24 1.45 -17.78
C SER A 272 -9.28 0.47 -16.61
N GLU A 273 -9.82 0.88 -15.47
CA GLU A 273 -10.08 -0.04 -14.35
C GLU A 273 -11.00 -1.21 -14.72
N ARG A 274 -11.82 -1.08 -15.77
CA ARG A 274 -12.77 -2.11 -16.21
C ARG A 274 -12.31 -2.91 -17.42
N PHE A 275 -11.37 -2.42 -18.21
CA PHE A 275 -11.01 -3.05 -19.48
C PHE A 275 -9.50 -3.15 -19.68
N ALA A 276 -9.04 -4.36 -20.01
CA ALA A 276 -7.67 -4.62 -20.44
C ALA A 276 -7.63 -5.57 -21.63
N LEU A 277 -6.52 -5.54 -22.35
CA LEU A 277 -6.22 -6.44 -23.44
C LEU A 277 -4.89 -7.12 -23.16
N LYS A 278 -4.88 -8.44 -23.24
CA LYS A 278 -3.66 -9.26 -23.25
C LYS A 278 -3.48 -9.79 -24.67
N ASN A 279 -2.30 -9.59 -25.24
CA ASN A 279 -1.89 -10.23 -26.48
C ASN A 279 -0.67 -11.08 -26.19
N GLN A 280 -0.57 -12.23 -26.83
CA GLN A 280 0.55 -13.12 -26.63
C GLN A 280 0.91 -13.80 -27.94
N TYR A 281 2.21 -13.89 -28.23
CA TYR A 281 2.75 -14.67 -29.32
C TYR A 281 3.68 -15.74 -28.72
N LEU A 282 3.39 -17.00 -29.03
CA LEU A 282 4.18 -18.15 -28.63
C LEU A 282 4.76 -18.80 -29.89
N PHE A 283 6.07 -18.95 -29.89
CA PHE A 283 6.81 -19.75 -30.84
C PHE A 283 7.28 -21.02 -30.16
N TYR A 284 7.09 -22.14 -30.83
CA TYR A 284 7.58 -23.45 -30.41
C TYR A 284 8.25 -24.12 -31.62
N TYR A 285 9.45 -24.65 -31.42
CA TYR A 285 10.13 -25.46 -32.42
C TYR A 285 10.74 -26.67 -31.75
N ALA A 286 10.36 -27.86 -32.20
CA ALA A 286 10.94 -29.12 -31.79
C ALA A 286 11.66 -29.73 -32.99
N LYS A 287 12.99 -29.78 -32.89
CA LYS A 287 13.86 -30.45 -33.84
C LYS A 287 14.16 -31.86 -33.37
N GLN A 288 13.81 -32.85 -34.17
CA GLN A 288 14.17 -34.25 -33.94
C GLN A 288 15.61 -34.48 -34.41
N ASN A 289 16.40 -35.26 -33.68
CA ASN A 289 17.79 -35.51 -34.02
C ASN A 289 17.93 -36.69 -34.99
N ASP A 290 17.22 -37.79 -34.72
CA ASP A 290 17.32 -39.01 -35.50
C ASP A 290 16.11 -39.22 -36.42
N LEU A 291 14.91 -38.76 -36.01
CA LEU A 291 13.68 -38.84 -36.81
C LEU A 291 13.30 -37.48 -37.44
N GLY A 292 14.24 -36.87 -38.16
CA GLY A 292 14.13 -35.50 -38.71
C GLY A 292 12.91 -35.21 -39.60
N PHE A 293 12.16 -36.21 -40.08
CA PHE A 293 10.93 -36.03 -40.85
C PHE A 293 9.74 -35.50 -40.02
N PHE A 294 9.89 -35.32 -38.70
CA PHE A 294 8.82 -34.88 -37.79
C PHE A 294 9.13 -33.57 -37.06
N ASP A 295 10.10 -32.80 -37.55
CA ASP A 295 10.40 -31.46 -37.04
C ASP A 295 9.11 -30.62 -36.99
N THR A 296 8.74 -30.16 -35.80
CA THR A 296 7.46 -29.45 -35.60
C THR A 296 7.72 -28.01 -35.23
N MET A 297 7.11 -27.09 -35.95
CA MET A 297 7.16 -25.66 -35.66
C MET A 297 5.76 -25.10 -35.49
N SER A 298 5.47 -24.45 -34.37
CA SER A 298 4.17 -23.86 -34.10
C SER A 298 4.29 -22.37 -33.80
N HIS A 299 3.39 -21.61 -34.42
CA HIS A 299 3.17 -20.19 -34.16
C HIS A 299 1.77 -20.02 -33.58
N SER A 300 1.68 -19.55 -32.34
CA SER A 300 0.40 -19.29 -31.68
C SER A 300 0.26 -17.82 -31.36
N VAL A 301 -0.86 -17.23 -31.74
CA VAL A 301 -1.27 -15.87 -31.37
C VAL A 301 -2.50 -15.95 -30.49
N LEU A 302 -2.48 -15.26 -29.36
CA LEU A 302 -3.61 -15.08 -28.46
C LEU A 302 -3.95 -13.59 -28.38
N VAL A 303 -5.24 -13.29 -28.51
CA VAL A 303 -5.84 -11.98 -28.20
C VAL A 303 -6.90 -12.21 -27.13
N GLN A 304 -6.76 -11.57 -25.97
CA GLN A 304 -7.63 -11.77 -24.82
C GLN A 304 -8.08 -10.43 -24.23
N PRO A 305 -9.26 -9.95 -24.64
CA PRO A 305 -9.98 -8.91 -23.92
C PRO A 305 -10.38 -9.40 -22.52
N ASN A 306 -10.23 -8.53 -21.53
CA ASN A 306 -10.56 -8.77 -20.14
C ASN A 306 -11.44 -7.63 -19.61
N ILE A 307 -12.57 -7.99 -19.01
CA ILE A 307 -13.51 -7.07 -18.38
C ILE A 307 -13.52 -7.34 -16.87
N TYR A 308 -13.08 -6.35 -16.08
CA TYR A 308 -13.00 -6.42 -14.63
C TYR A 308 -14.26 -5.85 -13.96
N PHE A 309 -14.78 -6.59 -13.01
CA PHE A 309 -15.80 -6.17 -12.06
C PHE A 309 -15.22 -6.20 -10.63
N LYS A 310 -15.97 -5.68 -9.66
CA LYS A 310 -15.49 -5.55 -8.27
C LYS A 310 -14.99 -6.87 -7.65
N ARG A 311 -15.61 -8.00 -7.99
CA ARG A 311 -15.27 -9.35 -7.48
C ARG A 311 -15.29 -10.43 -8.56
N SER A 312 -15.23 -10.06 -9.83
CA SER A 312 -15.25 -11.00 -10.94
C SER A 312 -14.51 -10.48 -12.17
N LEU A 313 -14.18 -11.39 -13.08
CA LEU A 313 -13.43 -11.15 -14.30
C LEU A 313 -14.06 -11.96 -15.42
N LEU A 314 -14.37 -11.29 -16.52
CA LEU A 314 -14.80 -11.93 -17.77
C LEU A 314 -13.68 -11.81 -18.81
N SER A 315 -13.25 -12.94 -19.37
CA SER A 315 -12.14 -13.04 -20.31
C SER A 315 -12.58 -13.71 -21.61
N PHE A 316 -12.13 -13.18 -22.74
CA PHE A 316 -12.47 -13.69 -24.08
C PHE A 316 -11.22 -14.09 -24.87
N PRO A 317 -10.46 -15.11 -24.45
CA PRO A 317 -9.26 -15.50 -25.18
C PRO A 317 -9.62 -16.10 -26.54
N ALA A 318 -9.13 -15.47 -27.60
CA ALA A 318 -9.16 -15.98 -28.97
C ALA A 318 -7.73 -16.34 -29.38
N THR A 319 -7.52 -17.60 -29.75
CA THR A 319 -6.21 -18.15 -30.10
C THR A 319 -6.23 -18.61 -31.55
N TYR A 320 -5.14 -18.40 -32.27
CA TYR A 320 -4.87 -19.02 -33.55
C TYR A 320 -3.52 -19.70 -33.49
N THR A 321 -3.46 -21.01 -33.74
CA THR A 321 -2.21 -21.76 -33.81
C THR A 321 -2.03 -22.33 -35.21
N HIS A 322 -0.90 -22.04 -35.83
CA HIS A 322 -0.47 -22.65 -37.09
C HIS A 322 0.75 -23.53 -36.84
N THR A 323 0.67 -24.79 -37.24
CA THR A 323 1.74 -25.78 -37.05
C THR A 323 2.24 -26.27 -38.40
N LEU A 324 3.56 -26.30 -38.54
CA LEU A 324 4.30 -26.91 -39.62
C LEU A 324 4.92 -28.21 -39.12
N VAL A 325 4.93 -29.23 -39.99
CA VAL A 325 5.70 -30.46 -39.81
C VAL A 325 6.63 -30.57 -41.02
N ASP A 326 7.93 -30.71 -40.78
CA ASP A 326 8.97 -30.74 -41.82
C ASP A 326 8.85 -29.55 -42.79
N GLU A 327 8.77 -28.33 -42.23
CA GLU A 327 8.60 -27.05 -42.95
C GLU A 327 7.32 -26.92 -43.79
N ARG A 328 6.40 -27.90 -43.72
CA ARG A 328 5.13 -27.88 -44.45
C ARG A 328 3.97 -27.62 -43.52
N SER A 329 3.07 -26.71 -43.90
CA SER A 329 1.83 -26.43 -43.17
C SER A 329 1.04 -27.72 -42.92
N TYR A 330 0.77 -28.03 -41.65
CA TYR A 330 0.14 -29.27 -41.20
C TYR A 330 -1.22 -29.04 -40.55
N LEU A 331 -1.31 -28.09 -39.60
CA LEU A 331 -2.52 -27.86 -38.82
C LEU A 331 -2.75 -26.37 -38.58
N SER A 332 -3.97 -25.91 -38.87
CA SER A 332 -4.50 -24.61 -38.47
C SER A 332 -5.58 -24.81 -37.42
N ASN A 333 -5.47 -24.14 -36.27
CA ASN A 333 -6.32 -24.36 -35.11
C ASN A 333 -6.78 -23.04 -34.46
N PRO A 334 -7.78 -22.34 -35.04
CA PRO A 334 -8.46 -21.23 -34.38
C PRO A 334 -9.35 -21.73 -33.22
N ALA A 335 -9.33 -20.99 -32.12
CA ALA A 335 -10.17 -21.25 -30.95
C ALA A 335 -10.61 -19.95 -30.26
N ALA A 336 -11.78 -19.96 -29.64
CA ALA A 336 -12.30 -18.86 -28.84
C ALA A 336 -12.96 -19.39 -27.57
N ASN A 337 -12.70 -18.73 -26.44
CA ASN A 337 -13.34 -19.05 -25.17
C ASN A 337 -14.03 -17.82 -24.58
N CYS A 338 -15.01 -18.08 -23.72
CA CYS A 338 -15.58 -17.12 -22.79
C CYS A 338 -15.41 -17.69 -21.39
N ILE A 339 -14.67 -17.00 -20.52
CA ILE A 339 -14.34 -17.45 -19.17
C ILE A 339 -14.80 -16.40 -18.18
N TYR A 340 -15.71 -16.78 -17.28
CA TYR A 340 -16.16 -15.94 -16.18
C TYR A 340 -15.64 -16.49 -14.86
N ASN A 341 -14.79 -15.73 -14.19
CA ASN A 341 -14.29 -16.01 -12.85
C ASN A 341 -14.96 -15.08 -11.84
N PHE A 342 -15.42 -15.59 -10.70
CA PHE A 342 -16.02 -14.78 -9.64
C PHE A 342 -15.61 -15.27 -8.26
N MET A 343 -15.39 -14.33 -7.33
CA MET A 343 -15.05 -14.66 -5.94
C MET A 343 -16.32 -14.96 -5.14
N ALA A 344 -16.40 -16.16 -4.57
CA ALA A 344 -17.44 -16.58 -3.64
C ALA A 344 -16.90 -16.48 -2.20
N GLY A 345 -16.81 -15.27 -1.67
CA GLY A 345 -16.09 -15.00 -0.41
C GLY A 345 -14.61 -14.69 -0.65
N ASP A 346 -13.80 -14.79 0.40
CA ASP A 346 -12.43 -14.25 0.37
C ASP A 346 -11.38 -15.28 -0.05
N VAL A 347 -11.74 -16.56 0.02
CA VAL A 347 -10.87 -17.71 -0.23
C VAL A 347 -11.45 -18.70 -1.25
N GLN A 348 -12.63 -18.44 -1.83
CA GLN A 348 -13.22 -19.31 -2.85
C GLN A 348 -13.48 -18.56 -4.14
N MET A 349 -13.30 -19.23 -5.27
CA MET A 349 -13.57 -18.69 -6.60
C MET A 349 -14.30 -19.71 -7.45
N GLY A 350 -15.41 -19.30 -8.05
CA GLY A 350 -16.09 -20.05 -9.09
C GLY A 350 -15.59 -19.63 -10.48
N GLN A 351 -15.57 -20.57 -11.40
CA GLN A 351 -15.25 -20.38 -12.81
C GLN A 351 -16.34 -21.04 -13.66
N VAL A 352 -16.82 -20.32 -14.66
CA VAL A 352 -17.68 -20.85 -15.72
C VAL A 352 -16.98 -20.58 -17.04
N PHE A 353 -16.90 -21.56 -17.92
CA PHE A 353 -16.30 -21.34 -19.23
C PHE A 353 -17.09 -22.03 -20.34
N LEU A 354 -17.04 -21.40 -21.51
CA LEU A 354 -17.44 -21.96 -22.79
C LEU A 354 -16.24 -21.89 -23.72
N LYS A 355 -16.04 -22.93 -24.52
CA LYS A 355 -14.95 -23.03 -25.49
C LYS A 355 -15.47 -23.49 -26.83
N TYR A 356 -14.89 -22.94 -27.89
CA TYR A 356 -15.07 -23.39 -29.26
C TYR A 356 -13.71 -23.46 -29.93
N GLY A 357 -13.45 -24.52 -30.68
CA GLY A 357 -12.26 -24.68 -31.49
C GLY A 357 -12.58 -25.33 -32.82
N TYR A 358 -11.78 -25.04 -33.84
CA TYR A 358 -11.83 -25.71 -35.13
C TYR A 358 -10.42 -26.18 -35.49
N ARG A 359 -10.29 -27.45 -35.86
CA ARG A 359 -9.05 -28.05 -36.32
C ARG A 359 -9.15 -28.27 -37.83
N ASP A 360 -8.16 -27.76 -38.56
CA ASP A 360 -8.05 -27.83 -40.01
C ASP A 360 -6.72 -28.49 -40.38
N PHE A 361 -6.76 -29.76 -40.77
CA PHE A 361 -5.58 -30.48 -41.21
C PHE A 361 -5.32 -30.14 -42.68
N LEU A 362 -4.17 -29.53 -42.94
CA LEU A 362 -3.83 -28.93 -44.23
C LEU A 362 -3.21 -29.92 -45.21
N TRP A 363 -2.85 -31.12 -44.74
CA TRP A 363 -2.39 -32.22 -45.57
C TRP A 363 -3.59 -32.96 -46.15
N THR A 364 -3.54 -33.26 -47.44
CA THR A 364 -4.60 -34.03 -48.10
C THR A 364 -4.64 -35.44 -47.51
N PRO A 365 -5.77 -35.87 -46.92
CA PRO A 365 -5.90 -37.22 -46.40
C PRO A 365 -5.89 -38.22 -47.56
N THR A 366 -5.24 -39.37 -47.38
CA THR A 366 -5.15 -40.41 -48.43
C THR A 366 -6.39 -41.31 -48.45
N THR A 367 -7.12 -41.38 -47.35
CA THR A 367 -8.42 -42.04 -47.21
C THR A 367 -9.46 -41.11 -46.57
N ALA A 368 -10.75 -41.42 -46.69
CA ALA A 368 -11.79 -40.62 -46.03
C ALA A 368 -11.67 -40.67 -44.50
N ASP A 369 -11.25 -41.82 -43.97
CA ASP A 369 -11.07 -42.07 -42.52
C ASP A 369 -9.87 -41.29 -41.93
N GLU A 370 -8.95 -40.81 -42.76
CA GLU A 370 -7.83 -39.94 -42.34
C GLU A 370 -8.21 -38.46 -42.19
N ASN A 371 -9.43 -38.06 -42.58
CA ASN A 371 -9.88 -36.67 -42.43
C ASN A 371 -10.21 -36.34 -40.98
N ARG A 372 -9.30 -35.64 -40.30
CA ARG A 372 -9.43 -35.30 -38.87
C ARG A 372 -9.91 -33.88 -38.60
N ASP A 373 -10.33 -33.16 -39.65
CA ASP A 373 -10.93 -31.83 -39.50
C ASP A 373 -12.12 -31.92 -38.57
N GLY A 374 -12.27 -30.93 -37.68
CA GLY A 374 -13.41 -30.97 -36.78
C GLY A 374 -13.62 -29.75 -35.94
N ASN A 375 -14.81 -29.66 -35.40
CA ASN A 375 -15.20 -28.63 -34.43
C ASN A 375 -15.19 -29.26 -33.03
N ASP A 376 -14.68 -28.53 -32.05
CA ASP A 376 -14.83 -28.85 -30.62
C ASP A 376 -15.67 -27.75 -29.98
N LEU A 377 -16.81 -28.10 -29.41
CA LEU A 377 -17.59 -27.20 -28.56
C LEU A 377 -17.64 -27.78 -27.17
N GLY A 378 -17.29 -26.97 -26.19
CA GLY A 378 -17.26 -27.41 -24.80
C GLY A 378 -17.62 -26.33 -23.83
N GLY A 379 -17.78 -26.75 -22.58
CA GLY A 379 -18.00 -25.86 -21.47
C GLY A 379 -17.90 -26.57 -20.15
N GLY A 380 -17.79 -25.80 -19.09
CA GLY A 380 -17.58 -26.38 -17.78
C GLY A 380 -17.66 -25.39 -16.64
N LEU A 381 -17.52 -25.97 -15.46
CA LEU A 381 -17.54 -25.29 -14.17
C LEU A 381 -16.28 -25.66 -13.41
N GLY A 382 -15.70 -24.69 -12.71
CA GLY A 382 -14.59 -24.87 -11.79
C GLY A 382 -14.90 -24.22 -10.45
N TRP A 383 -14.46 -24.85 -9.36
CA TRP A 383 -14.50 -24.28 -8.03
C TRP A 383 -13.12 -24.40 -7.40
N TYR A 384 -12.57 -23.28 -6.94
CA TYR A 384 -11.24 -23.17 -6.37
C TYR A 384 -11.36 -22.75 -4.90
N LEU A 385 -10.63 -23.43 -4.02
CA LEU A 385 -10.47 -23.09 -2.60
C LEU A 385 -8.99 -22.75 -2.34
N PHE A 386 -8.72 -21.50 -1.99
CA PHE A 386 -7.38 -21.00 -1.70
C PHE A 386 -7.06 -21.13 -0.21
N PHE A 387 -5.82 -21.50 0.12
CA PHE A 387 -5.31 -21.62 1.48
C PHE A 387 -3.89 -21.04 1.60
N ALA A 388 -3.35 -21.01 2.83
CA ALA A 388 -2.01 -20.47 3.12
C ALA A 388 -1.78 -19.06 2.54
N HIS A 389 -2.70 -18.11 2.83
CA HIS A 389 -2.64 -16.75 2.29
C HIS A 389 -2.58 -16.69 0.76
N ARG A 390 -3.38 -17.55 0.09
CA ARG A 390 -3.46 -17.70 -1.37
C ARG A 390 -2.17 -18.18 -2.05
N LYS A 391 -1.27 -18.81 -1.30
CA LYS A 391 -0.07 -19.48 -1.84
C LYS A 391 -0.35 -20.91 -2.33
N GLY A 392 -1.50 -21.48 -1.97
CA GLY A 392 -1.94 -22.79 -2.46
C GLY A 392 -3.44 -22.80 -2.77
N PHE A 393 -3.87 -23.76 -3.59
CA PHE A 393 -5.28 -23.99 -3.88
C PHE A 393 -5.60 -25.47 -4.11
N VAL A 394 -6.84 -25.86 -3.85
CA VAL A 394 -7.46 -27.10 -4.34
C VAL A 394 -8.59 -26.70 -5.28
N ASN A 395 -8.80 -27.43 -6.38
CA ASN A 395 -9.93 -27.19 -7.27
C ASN A 395 -10.73 -28.45 -7.60
N LEU A 396 -12.03 -28.26 -7.83
CA LEU A 396 -12.94 -29.23 -8.45
C LEU A 396 -13.37 -28.66 -9.80
N ARG A 397 -13.26 -29.45 -10.87
CA ARG A 397 -13.65 -29.02 -12.22
C ARG A 397 -14.49 -30.10 -12.89
N TYR A 398 -15.53 -29.65 -13.59
CA TYR A 398 -16.35 -30.46 -14.49
C TYR A 398 -16.33 -29.83 -15.88
N GLU A 399 -16.14 -30.64 -16.91
CA GLU A 399 -16.10 -30.21 -18.30
C GLU A 399 -16.85 -31.23 -19.17
N ALA A 400 -17.66 -30.72 -20.09
CA ALA A 400 -18.33 -31.51 -21.11
C ALA A 400 -17.96 -30.94 -22.48
N ASN A 401 -17.53 -31.83 -23.38
CA ASN A 401 -17.09 -31.48 -24.73
C ASN A 401 -17.82 -32.32 -25.76
N LYS A 402 -18.06 -31.73 -26.92
CA LYS A 402 -18.60 -32.41 -28.09
C LYS A 402 -17.68 -32.10 -29.27
N ASP A 403 -17.05 -33.17 -29.75
CA ASP A 403 -16.17 -33.13 -30.92
C ASP A 403 -16.93 -33.67 -32.13
N TRP A 404 -16.86 -32.94 -33.24
CA TRP A 404 -17.40 -33.33 -34.54
C TRP A 404 -16.27 -33.39 -35.55
N ALA A 405 -15.63 -34.56 -35.69
CA ALA A 405 -14.67 -34.83 -36.74
C ALA A 405 -15.37 -35.26 -38.05
N LYS A 406 -14.75 -35.00 -39.20
CA LYS A 406 -15.29 -35.35 -40.53
C LYS A 406 -14.99 -36.79 -40.98
N GLY A 407 -14.02 -37.47 -40.36
CA GLY A 407 -13.60 -38.85 -40.63
C GLY A 407 -14.07 -39.84 -39.59
#